data_AF-V6KYA3-F1
#
_entry.id   AF-V6KYA3-F1
#
_cell.length_a   1.000
_cell.length_b   1.000
_cell.length_c   1.000
_cell.angle_alpha   90.00
_cell.angle_beta   90.00
_cell.angle_gamma   90.00
#
_symmetry.space_group_name_H-M   'P 1'
#
loop_
_entity.id
_entity.type
_entity.pdbx_description
1 polymer ?
#
loop_
_entity_poly.entity_id
_entity_poly.type
_entity_poly.pdbx_seq_one_letter_code
_entity_poly.pdbx_strand_id
1 'polypeptide(L)'
;GQLLTAAIALYCTMAALRSNDRGRDRHRHAGTLFLDNPIGRANATYLLELQRAVADALGVQLLYTTGLFDTTALAEFPLVVRLRNDADLRAGLKYISVEEHLRPGLPRPEREGDEAVHGEVTATRTFRRPAGAE
;
A
#
# COMPACT_ATOMS: atom_id res chain seq x y z
N GLY A 1 18.82 4.76 -5.28
CA GLY A 1 17.63 5.56 -4.91
C GLY A 1 17.02 6.33 -6.09
N GLN A 2 17.81 7.14 -6.80
CA GLN A 2 17.28 8.09 -7.80
C GLN A 2 16.59 7.42 -9.00
N LEU A 3 17.17 6.35 -9.57
CA LEU A 3 16.56 5.60 -10.68
C LEU A 3 15.18 5.05 -10.33
N LEU A 4 15.01 4.50 -9.13
CA LEU A 4 13.72 4.00 -8.64
C LEU A 4 12.70 5.13 -8.51
N THR A 5 13.12 6.28 -7.98
CA THR A 5 12.26 7.45 -7.81
C THR A 5 11.74 7.95 -9.16
N ALA A 6 12.62 8.04 -10.17
CA ALA A 6 12.25 8.42 -11.52
C ALA A 6 11.30 7.40 -12.16
N ALA A 7 11.56 6.10 -11.98
CA ALA A 7 10.70 5.03 -12.49
C ALA A 7 9.29 5.09 -11.88
N ILE A 8 9.18 5.32 -10.57
CA ILE A 8 7.89 5.50 -9.88
C ILE A 8 7.14 6.71 -10.43
N ALA A 9 7.82 7.85 -10.59
CA ALA A 9 7.21 9.05 -11.13
C ALA A 9 6.70 8.83 -12.57
N LEU A 10 7.50 8.21 -13.43
CA LEU A 10 7.11 7.85 -14.79
C LEU A 10 5.89 6.92 -14.80
N TYR A 11 5.88 5.88 -13.96
CA TYR A 11 4.73 5.00 -13.83
C TYR A 11 3.48 5.76 -13.41
N CYS A 12 3.59 6.61 -12.38
CA CYS A 12 2.43 7.34 -11.86
C CYS A 12 1.85 8.27 -12.93
N THR A 13 2.71 8.96 -13.68
CA THR A 13 2.28 9.82 -14.79
C THR A 13 1.57 9.02 -15.88
N MET A 14 2.13 7.87 -16.28
CA MET A 14 1.49 7.00 -17.27
C MET A 14 0.16 6.45 -16.76
N ALA A 15 0.07 6.08 -15.48
CA ALA A 15 -1.17 5.60 -14.87
C ALA A 15 -2.26 6.69 -14.87
N ALA A 16 -1.89 7.93 -14.53
CA ALA A 16 -2.78 9.08 -14.54
C ALA A 16 -3.29 9.40 -15.95
N LEU A 17 -2.38 9.49 -16.95
CA LEU A 17 -2.75 9.71 -18.35
C LEU A 17 -3.71 8.63 -18.87
N ARG A 18 -3.38 7.37 -18.59
CA ARG A 18 -4.19 6.21 -18.99
C ARG A 18 -5.53 6.13 -18.25
N SER A 19 -5.67 6.78 -17.09
CA SER A 19 -6.96 6.93 -16.40
C SER A 19 -7.80 8.01 -17.07
N ASN A 20 -7.20 9.15 -17.39
CA ASN A 20 -7.84 10.27 -18.07
C ASN A 20 -8.39 9.85 -19.45
N ASP A 21 -7.56 9.15 -20.25
CA ASP A 21 -7.92 8.67 -21.59
C ASP A 21 -9.15 7.75 -21.62
N ARG A 22 -9.44 7.05 -20.51
CA ARG A 22 -10.61 6.17 -20.40
C ARG A 22 -11.89 6.90 -20.00
N GLY A 23 -11.91 8.24 -20.01
CA GLY A 23 -13.03 9.04 -19.54
C GLY A 23 -13.32 8.88 -18.04
N ARG A 24 -12.36 8.34 -17.27
CA ARG A 24 -12.44 8.19 -15.81
C ARG A 24 -12.03 9.47 -15.09
N ASP A 25 -12.34 10.61 -15.68
CA ASP A 25 -11.99 11.95 -15.21
C ASP A 25 -12.51 12.26 -13.79
N ARG A 26 -13.51 11.48 -13.33
CA ARG A 26 -14.12 11.61 -12.00
C ARG A 26 -13.55 10.67 -10.94
N HIS A 27 -12.65 9.76 -11.29
CA HIS A 27 -12.07 8.85 -10.31
C HIS A 27 -10.76 9.41 -9.75
N ARG A 28 -10.75 9.70 -8.45
CA ARG A 28 -9.55 10.11 -7.66
C ARG A 28 -8.40 9.08 -7.66
N HIS A 29 -8.51 7.99 -8.43
CA HIS A 29 -7.61 6.84 -8.32
C HIS A 29 -7.16 6.32 -9.69
N ALA A 30 -5.91 6.62 -10.05
CA ALA A 30 -5.28 6.27 -11.31
C ALA A 30 -4.73 4.83 -11.34
N GLY A 31 -4.55 4.19 -10.19
CA GLY A 31 -4.13 2.80 -10.09
C GLY A 31 -3.32 2.45 -8.84
N THR A 32 -2.65 1.31 -8.88
CA THR A 32 -1.81 0.82 -7.78
C THR A 32 -0.48 0.32 -8.33
N LEU A 33 0.62 0.68 -7.67
CA LEU A 33 1.96 0.24 -7.98
C LEU A 33 2.49 -0.63 -6.84
N PHE A 34 2.81 -1.87 -7.16
CA PHE A 34 3.46 -2.82 -6.26
C PHE A 34 4.97 -2.78 -6.47
N LEU A 35 5.72 -2.72 -5.38
CA LEU A 35 7.17 -2.66 -5.38
C LEU A 35 7.70 -3.67 -4.39
N ASP A 36 8.51 -4.61 -4.88
CA ASP A 36 9.18 -5.59 -4.03
C ASP A 36 10.60 -5.15 -3.69
N ASN A 37 10.86 -5.08 -2.39
CA ASN A 37 12.08 -4.59 -1.77
C ASN A 37 12.61 -3.26 -2.35
N PRO A 38 11.78 -2.20 -2.49
CA PRO A 38 12.22 -0.90 -3.01
C PRO A 38 13.15 -0.15 -2.05
N ILE A 39 13.13 -0.52 -0.76
CA ILE A 39 13.96 0.11 0.28
C ILE A 39 15.36 -0.51 0.19
N GLY A 40 16.36 0.34 -0.13
CA GLY A 40 17.78 -0.03 -0.20
C GLY A 40 18.60 0.64 0.91
N ARG A 41 19.92 0.34 0.97
CA ARG A 41 20.81 0.74 2.09
C ARG A 41 21.25 2.22 2.16
N ALA A 42 20.66 3.17 1.43
CA ALA A 42 21.11 4.56 1.49
C ALA A 42 19.98 5.58 1.31
N ASN A 43 19.93 6.56 2.23
CA ASN A 43 19.11 7.78 2.26
C ASN A 43 17.65 7.60 1.81
N ALA A 44 16.92 6.71 2.50
CA ALA A 44 15.57 6.31 2.14
C ALA A 44 14.52 7.41 2.39
N THR A 45 14.63 8.19 3.46
CA THR A 45 13.57 9.09 3.93
C THR A 45 13.14 10.13 2.87
N TYR A 46 14.03 11.03 2.46
CA TYR A 46 13.68 12.07 1.47
C TYR A 46 13.17 11.49 0.14
N LEU A 47 13.76 10.38 -0.31
CA LEU A 47 13.33 9.75 -1.56
C LEU A 47 11.96 9.07 -1.43
N LEU A 48 11.66 8.46 -0.28
CA LEU A 48 10.36 7.87 0.01
C LEU A 48 9.27 8.93 0.12
N GLU A 49 9.55 10.04 0.80
CA GLU A 49 8.67 11.20 0.87
C GLU A 49 8.32 11.70 -0.54
N LEU A 50 9.33 11.90 -1.40
CA LEU A 50 9.11 12.37 -2.76
C LEU A 50 8.30 11.37 -3.61
N GLN A 51 8.62 10.08 -3.54
CA GLN A 51 7.89 9.03 -4.26
C GLN A 51 6.41 9.01 -3.85
N ARG A 52 6.13 9.14 -2.56
CA ARG A 52 4.77 9.17 -2.01
C ARG A 52 4.03 10.43 -2.40
N ALA A 53 4.66 11.60 -2.29
CA ALA A 53 4.05 12.86 -2.70
C ALA A 53 3.63 12.85 -4.18
N VAL A 54 4.48 12.28 -5.06
CA VAL A 54 4.16 12.11 -6.48
C VAL A 54 2.99 11.15 -6.69
N ALA A 55 3.01 10.01 -5.99
CA ALA A 55 1.95 9.01 -6.10
C ALA A 55 0.60 9.55 -5.59
N ASP A 56 0.60 10.25 -4.46
CA ASP A 56 -0.58 10.89 -3.88
C ASP A 56 -1.14 11.96 -4.81
N ALA A 57 -0.28 12.82 -5.38
CA ALA A 57 -0.70 13.85 -6.34
C ALA A 57 -1.32 13.27 -7.62
N LEU A 58 -0.85 12.10 -8.06
CA LEU A 58 -1.33 11.42 -9.27
C LEU A 58 -2.39 10.35 -8.98
N GLY A 59 -2.84 10.22 -7.73
CA GLY A 59 -3.88 9.28 -7.34
C GLY A 59 -3.47 7.81 -7.48
N VAL A 60 -2.18 7.49 -7.35
CA VAL A 60 -1.66 6.12 -7.41
C VAL A 60 -1.37 5.62 -6.01
N GLN A 61 -1.94 4.47 -5.65
CA GLN A 61 -1.61 3.82 -4.37
C GLN A 61 -0.29 3.06 -4.50
N LEU A 62 0.63 3.31 -3.59
CA LEU A 62 1.88 2.56 -3.47
C LEU A 62 1.72 1.40 -2.50
N LEU A 63 2.19 0.20 -2.89
CA LEU A 63 2.29 -0.97 -2.01
C LEU A 63 3.72 -1.50 -2.01
N TYR A 64 4.40 -1.39 -0.88
CA TYR A 64 5.81 -1.77 -0.73
C TYR A 64 5.87 -3.07 0.07
N THR A 65 6.52 -4.10 -0.48
CA THR A 65 6.92 -5.27 0.29
C THR A 65 8.41 -5.13 0.60
N THR A 66 8.82 -5.34 1.85
CA THR A 66 10.24 -5.31 2.21
C THR A 66 10.55 -6.32 3.30
N GLY A 67 11.71 -6.99 3.19
CA GLY A 67 12.29 -7.79 4.26
C GLY A 67 13.22 -7.01 5.20
N LEU A 68 13.42 -5.71 4.96
CA LEU A 68 14.28 -4.87 5.79
C LEU A 68 13.49 -4.28 6.96
N PHE A 69 14.06 -4.38 8.15
CA PHE A 69 13.54 -3.73 9.35
C PHE A 69 14.21 -2.36 9.54
N ASP A 70 13.80 -1.38 8.73
CA ASP A 70 14.20 0.03 8.85
C ASP A 70 13.03 0.85 9.38
N THR A 71 13.00 1.07 10.70
CA THR A 71 11.90 1.80 11.36
C THR A 71 11.75 3.23 10.86
N THR A 72 12.82 3.87 10.41
CA THR A 72 12.79 5.24 9.90
C THR A 72 12.07 5.28 8.55
N ALA A 73 12.42 4.37 7.64
CA ALA A 73 11.73 4.25 6.35
C ALA A 73 10.26 3.82 6.51
N LEU A 74 9.99 2.91 7.47
CA LEU A 74 8.64 2.43 7.74
C LEU A 74 7.74 3.51 8.37
N ALA A 75 8.29 4.44 9.15
CA ALA A 75 7.53 5.54 9.76
C ALA A 75 6.90 6.49 8.73
N GLU A 76 7.45 6.54 7.52
CA GLU A 76 6.84 7.31 6.43
C GLU A 76 5.46 6.75 6.07
N PHE A 77 5.26 5.43 6.11
CA PHE A 77 4.02 4.84 5.62
C PHE A 77 2.86 5.00 6.61
N PRO A 78 1.66 5.37 6.15
CA PRO A 78 0.49 5.53 7.03
C PRO A 78 -0.01 4.18 7.57
N LEU A 79 0.31 3.09 6.88
CA LEU A 79 0.00 1.71 7.24
C LEU A 79 1.20 0.82 6.97
N VAL A 80 1.62 0.06 7.99
CA VAL A 80 2.59 -1.02 7.87
C VAL A 80 1.95 -2.30 8.42
N VAL A 81 1.96 -3.35 7.62
CA VAL A 81 1.48 -4.68 8.02
C VAL A 81 2.70 -5.56 8.21
N ARG A 82 3.00 -5.89 9.47
CA ARG A 82 4.09 -6.80 9.79
C ARG A 82 3.62 -8.23 9.63
N LEU A 83 4.40 -8.98 8.87
CA LEU A 83 4.12 -10.35 8.51
C LEU A 83 5.18 -11.26 9.13
N ARG A 84 4.76 -12.42 9.62
CA ARG A 84 5.65 -13.46 10.12
C ARG A 84 5.42 -14.75 9.36
N ASN A 85 6.48 -15.54 9.20
CA ASN A 85 6.33 -16.92 8.76
C ASN A 85 5.79 -17.75 9.91
N ASP A 86 4.75 -18.52 9.64
CA ASP A 86 4.11 -19.46 10.54
C ASP A 86 4.02 -20.83 9.86
N ALA A 87 3.83 -21.88 10.64
CA ALA A 87 3.81 -23.25 10.11
C ALA A 87 2.92 -24.18 10.92
N ASP A 88 2.09 -24.94 10.22
CA ASP A 88 1.48 -26.15 10.75
C ASP A 88 2.36 -27.33 10.34
N LEU A 89 3.27 -27.70 11.25
CA LEU A 89 4.20 -28.80 11.04
C LEU A 89 3.51 -30.17 10.94
N ARG A 90 2.29 -30.31 11.47
CA ARG A 90 1.51 -31.56 11.41
C ARG A 90 0.85 -31.71 10.05
N ALA A 91 0.34 -30.62 9.49
CA ALA A 91 -0.22 -30.58 8.14
C ALA A 91 0.84 -30.41 7.04
N GLY A 92 2.10 -30.13 7.39
CA GLY A 92 3.17 -29.84 6.44
C GLY A 92 3.02 -28.50 5.72
N LEU A 93 2.24 -27.56 6.27
CA LEU A 93 1.92 -26.28 5.65
C LEU A 93 2.77 -25.16 6.26
N LYS A 94 3.27 -24.27 5.40
CA LYS A 94 3.88 -23.00 5.79
C LYS A 94 3.04 -21.86 5.25
N TYR A 95 2.78 -20.86 6.07
CA TYR A 95 1.97 -19.71 5.68
C TYR A 95 2.52 -18.45 6.31
N ILE A 96 2.07 -17.31 5.82
CA ILE A 96 2.42 -16.01 6.38
C ILE A 96 1.21 -15.54 7.17
N SER A 97 1.41 -15.22 8.45
CA SER A 97 0.39 -14.64 9.30
C SER A 97 0.70 -13.17 9.57
N VAL A 98 -0.34 -12.37 9.83
CA VAL A 98 -0.14 -11.02 10.30
C VAL A 98 0.32 -11.06 11.75
N GLU A 99 1.46 -10.45 12.03
CA GLU A 99 1.99 -10.28 13.38
C GLU A 99 1.42 -9.00 14.02
N GLU A 100 1.46 -7.89 13.30
CA GLU A 100 1.11 -6.57 13.83
C GLU A 100 0.66 -5.60 12.72
N HIS A 101 -0.22 -4.67 13.04
CA HIS A 101 -0.56 -3.52 12.19
C HIS A 101 -0.06 -2.22 12.85
N LEU A 102 0.90 -1.55 12.22
CA LEU A 102 1.30 -0.19 12.62
C LEU A 102 0.51 0.80 11.77
N ARG A 103 -0.23 1.69 12.45
CA ARG A 103 -1.14 2.67 11.83
C ARG A 103 -0.76 4.11 12.24
N PRO A 104 0.48 4.56 12.03
CA PRO A 104 0.95 5.86 12.52
C PRO A 104 0.18 7.05 11.94
N GLY A 105 -0.48 6.89 10.79
CA GLY A 105 -1.27 7.94 10.13
C GLY A 105 -2.74 7.58 9.86
N LEU A 106 -3.26 6.48 10.43
CA LEU A 106 -4.65 6.06 10.26
C LEU A 106 -5.42 6.12 11.58
N PRO A 107 -6.74 6.37 11.55
CA PRO A 107 -7.59 6.23 12.72
C PRO A 107 -7.37 4.86 13.38
N ARG A 108 -7.29 4.87 14.71
CA ARG A 108 -7.25 3.63 15.49
C ARG A 108 -8.65 3.00 15.42
N PRO A 109 -8.76 1.70 15.17
CA PRO A 109 -10.05 1.02 15.30
C PRO A 109 -10.57 1.21 16.73
N GLU A 110 -11.88 1.46 16.87
CA GLU A 110 -12.55 1.52 18.17
C GLU A 110 -12.29 0.21 18.95
N ARG A 111 -12.09 0.31 20.27
CA ARG A 111 -11.80 -0.85 21.12
C ARG A 111 -13.09 -1.63 21.36
N GLU A 112 -12.98 -2.94 21.58
CA GLU A 112 -14.07 -3.76 22.12
C GLU A 112 -14.63 -3.10 23.40
N GLY A 113 -15.84 -2.53 23.30
CA GLY A 113 -16.55 -1.90 24.43
C GLY A 113 -17.16 -0.52 24.16
N ASP A 114 -16.80 0.18 23.08
CA ASP A 114 -17.51 1.40 22.65
C ASP A 114 -18.89 1.05 22.06
N GLU A 115 -19.87 1.97 22.15
CA GLU A 115 -21.25 1.75 21.68
C GLU A 115 -21.25 1.09 20.30
N ALA A 116 -22.12 0.08 20.11
CA ALA A 116 -22.16 -0.72 18.89
C ALA A 116 -22.51 0.14 17.67
N VAL A 117 -21.50 0.77 17.07
CA VAL A 117 -21.59 1.42 15.78
C VAL A 117 -21.93 0.33 14.79
N HIS A 118 -23.09 0.42 14.13
CA HIS A 118 -23.59 -0.63 13.23
C HIS A 118 -22.80 -0.78 11.92
N GLY A 119 -21.63 -0.13 11.83
CA GLY A 119 -20.61 -0.38 10.80
C GLY A 119 -19.61 0.76 10.71
N GLU A 120 -18.33 0.49 11.04
CA GLU A 120 -17.21 1.38 10.74
C GLU A 120 -16.41 0.84 9.55
N VAL A 121 -16.40 1.58 8.44
CA VAL A 121 -15.53 1.30 7.29
C VAL A 121 -14.25 2.11 7.44
N THR A 122 -13.23 1.51 8.05
CA THR A 122 -11.92 2.19 8.23
C THR A 122 -11.13 2.34 6.92
N ALA A 123 -11.34 1.44 5.97
CA ALA A 123 -10.99 1.55 4.55
C ALA A 123 -11.66 0.41 3.76
N THR A 124 -12.11 0.64 2.53
CA THR A 124 -12.61 -0.44 1.65
C THR A 124 -12.34 -0.12 0.18
N ARG A 125 -11.96 -1.15 -0.59
CA ARG A 125 -11.87 -1.10 -2.05
C ARG A 125 -12.50 -2.35 -2.65
N THR A 126 -13.57 -2.18 -3.42
CA THR A 126 -14.32 -3.28 -4.01
C THR A 126 -13.83 -3.55 -5.43
N PHE A 127 -13.32 -4.76 -5.68
CA PHE A 127 -13.04 -5.26 -7.03
C PHE A 127 -14.28 -5.97 -7.57
N ARG A 128 -14.91 -5.43 -8.63
CA ARG A 128 -16.03 -6.09 -9.31
C ARG A 128 -15.50 -6.70 -10.61
N ARG A 129 -15.57 -8.04 -10.72
CA ARG A 129 -15.24 -8.77 -11.94
C ARG A 129 -16.19 -8.31 -13.07
N PRO A 130 -15.68 -7.92 -14.26
CA PRO A 130 -16.57 -7.60 -15.38
C PRO A 130 -17.37 -8.85 -15.76
N ALA A 131 -18.70 -8.70 -15.87
CA ALA A 131 -19.55 -9.76 -16.38
C ALA A 131 -19.22 -9.92 -17.88
N GLY A 132 -18.57 -11.03 -18.24
CA GLY A 132 -18.21 -11.34 -19.63
C GLY A 132 -16.77 -11.78 -19.89
N ALA A 133 -15.99 -12.17 -18.88
CA ALA A 133 -14.72 -12.87 -19.10
C ALA A 133 -14.92 -14.38 -18.84
N GLU A 134 -15.37 -15.08 -19.87
CA GLU A 134 -14.99 -16.49 -20.12
C GLU A 134 -13.63 -16.52 -20.83
#